data_AF-A0A5V6M0J9-F1
#
_entry.id   AF-A0A5V6M0J9-F1
#
_cell.length_a   1.000
_cell.length_b   1.000
_cell.length_c   1.000
_cell.angle_alpha   90.00
_cell.angle_beta   90.00
_cell.angle_gamma   90.00
#
_symmetry.space_group_name_H-M   'P 1'
#
loop_
_entity.id
_entity.type
_entity.pdbx_description
1 polymer ?
#
loop_
_entity_poly.entity_id
_entity_poly.type
_entity_poly.pdbx_seq_one_letter_code
_entity_poly.pdbx_strand_id
1 'polypeptide(L)' 'MGVMIPMKRERMLTIRVTDDEHARLLERCEGKQLAVWMRRVCLGEPVARSG' A
#
# COMPACT_ATOMS: atom_id res chain seq x y z
N MET A 1 27.50 -9.31 -1.60
CA MET A 1 26.05 -9.04 -1.72
C MET A 1 25.81 -7.60 -1.30
N GLY A 2 25.62 -6.69 -2.25
CA GLY A 2 25.41 -5.27 -1.94
C GLY A 2 24.04 -5.06 -1.29
N VAL A 3 24.00 -4.32 -0.20
CA VAL A 3 22.75 -3.90 0.45
C VAL A 3 21.96 -3.06 -0.57
N MET A 4 20.81 -3.56 -1.03
CA MET A 4 19.89 -2.76 -1.81
C MET A 4 19.29 -1.69 -0.91
N ILE A 5 19.80 -0.46 -1.01
CA ILE A 5 19.24 0.67 -0.29
C ILE A 5 17.89 1.00 -0.95
N PRO A 6 16.75 0.95 -0.23
CA PRO A 6 15.47 1.27 -0.83
C PRO A 6 15.49 2.74 -1.31
N MET A 7 15.22 2.96 -2.60
CA MET A 7 15.19 4.31 -3.17
C MET A 7 14.12 5.17 -2.47
N LYS A 8 14.52 6.37 -2.04
CA LYS A 8 13.62 7.35 -1.43
C LYS A 8 12.53 7.74 -2.43
N ARG A 9 11.29 7.74 -1.98
CA ARG A 9 10.12 8.13 -2.79
C ARG A 9 9.99 9.65 -2.73
N GLU A 10 10.03 10.31 -3.88
CA GLU A 10 9.98 11.78 -3.98
C GLU A 10 8.62 12.33 -4.43
N ARG A 11 7.76 11.48 -5.00
CA ARG A 11 6.45 11.89 -5.56
C ARG A 11 5.31 11.45 -4.63
N MET A 12 4.34 12.35 -4.43
CA MET A 12 3.14 12.11 -3.63
C MET A 12 1.93 11.96 -4.55
N LEU A 13 1.09 10.96 -4.26
CA LEU A 13 -0.22 10.79 -4.86
C LEU A 13 -1.28 11.01 -3.77
N THR A 14 -2.11 12.03 -3.92
CA THR A 14 -3.22 12.33 -3.01
C THR A 14 -4.52 11.97 -3.69
N ILE A 15 -5.33 11.13 -3.06
CA ILE A 15 -6.68 10.78 -3.52
C ILE A 15 -7.71 11.23 -2.49
N ARG A 16 -8.89 11.63 -2.96
CA ARG A 16 -10.05 11.86 -2.10
C ARG A 16 -10.91 10.61 -2.11
N VAL A 17 -11.37 10.20 -0.94
CA VAL A 17 -12.25 9.06 -0.74
C VAL A 17 -13.35 9.45 0.22
N THR A 18 -14.48 8.79 0.11
CA THR A 18 -15.55 8.84 1.11
C THR A 18 -15.14 8.09 2.39
N ASP A 19 -15.88 8.30 3.47
CA ASP A 19 -15.62 7.64 4.75
C ASP A 19 -15.75 6.11 4.65
N ASP A 20 -16.76 5.63 3.91
CA ASP A 20 -16.96 4.20 3.60
C ASP A 20 -15.76 3.61 2.85
N GLU A 21 -15.30 4.28 1.80
CA GLU A 21 -14.13 3.83 1.05
C GLU A 21 -12.87 3.79 1.93
N HIS A 22 -12.69 4.78 2.81
CA HIS A 22 -11.57 4.79 3.74
C HIS A 22 -11.64 3.63 4.73
N ALA A 23 -12.82 3.36 5.32
CA ALA A 23 -13.02 2.25 6.24
C ALA A 23 -12.72 0.90 5.57
N ARG A 24 -13.27 0.69 4.36
CA ARG A 24 -13.04 -0.53 3.59
C ARG A 24 -11.57 -0.72 3.20
N LEU A 25 -10.86 0.38 2.93
CA LEU A 25 -9.42 0.34 2.68
C LEU A 25 -8.63 -0.04 3.94
N LEU A 26 -9.02 0.48 5.10
CA LEU A 26 -8.39 0.15 6.39
C LEU A 26 -8.64 -1.30 6.80
N GLU A 27 -9.85 -1.83 6.64
CA GLU A 27 -10.17 -3.24 6.94
C GLU A 27 -9.34 -4.23 6.11
N ARG A 28 -9.08 -3.88 4.84
CA ARG A 28 -8.24 -4.69 3.95
C ARG A 28 -6.74 -4.52 4.22
N CYS A 29 -6.36 -3.46 4.92
CA CYS A 29 -5.00 -3.19 5.27
C CYS A 29 -4.66 -3.94 6.57
N GLU A 30 -3.83 -4.97 6.50
CA GLU A 30 -3.42 -5.82 7.64
C GLU A 30 -2.51 -5.08 8.66
N GLY A 31 -2.92 -3.89 9.14
CA GLY A 31 -2.17 -3.08 10.11
C GLY A 31 -0.91 -2.40 9.57
N LYS A 32 -0.57 -2.59 8.29
CA LYS A 32 0.51 -1.84 7.62
C LYS A 32 0.02 -0.43 7.26
N GLN A 33 0.93 0.53 7.09
CA GLN A 33 0.57 1.86 6.62
C GLN A 33 -0.20 1.75 5.28
N LEU A 34 -1.38 2.37 5.16
CA LEU A 34 -2.26 2.26 3.98
C LEU A 34 -1.50 2.51 2.67
N ALA A 35 -0.58 3.48 2.66
CA ALA A 35 0.26 3.77 1.50
C ALA A 35 1.19 2.60 1.10
N VAL A 36 1.70 1.83 2.08
CA VAL A 36 2.51 0.61 1.81
C VAL A 36 1.65 -0.47 1.21
N TRP A 37 0.47 -0.71 1.79
CA TRP A 37 -0.47 -1.71 1.28
C TRP A 37 -0.97 -1.36 -0.12
N MET A 38 -1.40 -0.11 -0.35
CA MET A 38 -1.86 0.36 -1.66
C MET A 38 -0.80 0.18 -2.74
N ARG A 39 0.48 0.50 -2.46
CA ARG A 39 1.56 0.27 -3.43
C ARG A 39 1.69 -1.21 -3.77
N ARG A 40 1.69 -2.08 -2.77
CA ARG A 40 1.79 -3.53 -2.98
C ARG A 40 0.65 -4.03 -3.88
N VAL A 41 -0.58 -3.59 -3.59
CA VAL A 41 -1.79 -3.99 -4.31
C VAL A 41 -1.87 -3.40 -5.72
N CYS A 42 -1.61 -2.09 -5.88
CA CYS A 42 -1.75 -1.40 -7.17
C CYS A 42 -0.57 -1.65 -8.13
N LEU A 43 0.63 -1.95 -7.61
CA LEU A 43 1.83 -2.18 -8.42
C LEU A 43 2.18 -3.67 -8.59
N GLY A 44 1.34 -4.57 -8.05
CA GLY A 44 1.43 -6.01 -8.31
C GLY A 44 2.57 -6.74 -7.59
N GLU A 45 3.05 -6.26 -6.43
CA GLU A 45 3.87 -7.12 -5.56
C GLU A 45 2.98 -8.28 -5.07
N PRO A 46 3.46 -9.54 -5.09
CA PRO A 46 2.62 -10.71 -4.87
C PRO A 46 1.94 -10.61 -3.50
N VAL A 47 0.67 -10.26 -3.50
CA VAL A 47 -0.24 -10.48 -2.40
C VAL A 47 -0.43 -11.99 -2.35
N ALA A 48 0.15 -12.62 -1.34
CA ALA A 48 -0.26 -13.97 -0.97
C ALA A 48 -1.76 -13.88 -0.73
N ARG A 49 -2.55 -14.43 -1.65
CA ARG A 49 -3.99 -14.55 -1.47
C ARG A 49 -4.17 -15.54 -0.33
N SER A 50 -4.51 -15.07 0.85
CA SER A 50 -5.05 -15.93 1.90
C SER A 50 -6.36 -16.49 1.36
N GLY A 51 -6.31 -17.75 0.92
CA GLY A 51 -7.47 -18.59 0.68
C GLY A 51 -7.86 -19.30 1.97
#